data_AF-A0A6C0DHP3-F1
#
_entry.id   AF-A0A6C0DHP3-F1
#
_cell.length_a   1.000
_cell.length_b   1.000
_cell.length_c   1.000
_cell.angle_alpha   90.00
_cell.angle_beta   90.00
_cell.angle_gamma   90.00
#
_symmetry.space_group_name_H-M   'P 1'
#
loop_
_entity.id
_entity.type
_entity.pdbx_description
1 polymer ?
#
loop_
_entity_poly.entity_id
_entity_poly.type
_entity_poly.pdbx_seq_one_letter_code
_entity_poly.pdbx_strand_id
1 'polypeptide(L)'
;MNNIIRIDHKITYNDKNLFEKFNVINDEEKDQLVNIIYKYDLLCIFGLDDFLEDIIQAKMSQLYEQMIENNDIEVMINKLAEKHSIEKESGFALLFSYDNLHLFYPCICDLLNSGIIDNDKLELLKNNIF
;
A
#
# COMPACT_ATOMS: atom_id res chain seq x y z
N MET A 1 7.17 5.79 -19.73
CA MET A 1 6.80 4.69 -18.81
C MET A 1 5.28 4.60 -18.82
N ASN A 2 4.72 3.41 -19.04
CA ASN A 2 3.29 3.20 -18.77
C ASN A 2 3.13 3.10 -17.26
N ASN A 3 2.41 4.03 -16.65
CA ASN A 3 2.20 4.01 -15.20
C ASN A 3 1.32 2.81 -14.83
N ILE A 4 1.89 1.90 -14.04
CA ILE A 4 1.23 0.68 -13.57
C ILE A 4 0.27 1.01 -12.41
N ILE A 5 0.42 2.20 -11.83
CA ILE A 5 -0.38 2.70 -10.71
C ILE A 5 -1.21 3.93 -11.10
N ARG A 6 -2.46 3.95 -10.65
CA ARG A 6 -3.32 5.14 -10.62
C ARG A 6 -2.94 5.99 -9.41
N ILE A 7 -2.69 7.27 -9.61
CA ILE A 7 -2.19 8.22 -8.59
C ILE A 7 -3.28 9.15 -8.02
N ASP A 8 -4.51 9.01 -8.52
CA ASP A 8 -5.68 9.82 -8.19
C ASP A 8 -6.62 9.12 -7.19
N HIS A 9 -6.28 7.90 -6.76
CA HIS A 9 -7.07 7.15 -5.79
C HIS A 9 -6.88 7.70 -4.38
N LYS A 10 -7.93 7.65 -3.56
CA LYS A 10 -7.84 7.96 -2.12
C LYS A 10 -8.05 6.67 -1.35
N ILE A 11 -7.10 6.31 -0.47
CA ILE A 11 -7.26 5.20 0.45
C ILE A 11 -8.39 5.50 1.43
N THR A 12 -9.33 4.56 1.57
CA THR A 12 -10.56 4.74 2.36
C THR A 12 -10.77 3.68 3.43
N TYR A 13 -10.13 2.51 3.34
CA TYR A 13 -10.31 1.44 4.34
C TYR A 13 -9.90 1.87 5.76
N ASN A 14 -8.94 2.80 5.89
CA ASN A 14 -8.43 3.31 7.16
C ASN A 14 -9.06 4.67 7.55
N ASP A 15 -10.17 5.06 6.93
CA ASP A 15 -10.86 6.30 7.30
C ASP A 15 -11.57 6.12 8.66
N LYS A 16 -11.22 6.97 9.63
CA LYS A 16 -11.83 6.95 10.97
C LYS A 16 -13.34 7.15 10.94
N ASN A 17 -13.84 7.80 9.89
CA ASN A 17 -15.24 8.14 9.73
C ASN A 17 -16.01 7.11 8.89
N LEU A 18 -15.36 6.01 8.49
CA LEU A 18 -15.91 5.01 7.56
C LEU A 18 -17.28 4.50 8.00
N PHE A 19 -17.48 4.31 9.30
CA PHE A 19 -18.70 3.73 9.87
C PHE A 19 -19.59 4.72 10.61
N GLU A 20 -19.28 6.02 10.64
CA GLU A 20 -20.02 7.01 11.45
C GLU A 20 -21.51 7.11 11.09
N LYS A 21 -21.89 6.71 9.87
CA LYS A 21 -23.28 6.74 9.38
C LYS A 21 -24.01 5.40 9.53
N PHE A 22 -23.33 4.36 10.01
CA PHE A 22 -23.87 3.00 10.08
C PHE A 22 -24.15 2.62 11.53
N ASN A 23 -25.36 2.94 12.00
CA ASN A 23 -25.77 2.68 13.38
C ASN A 23 -26.15 1.22 13.69
N VAL A 24 -26.10 0.32 12.71
CA VAL A 24 -26.70 -1.03 12.80
C VAL A 24 -25.71 -2.15 12.52
N ILE A 25 -24.47 -1.84 12.12
CA ILE A 25 -23.46 -2.87 11.83
C ILE A 25 -22.71 -3.25 13.11
N ASN A 26 -22.57 -4.56 13.32
CA ASN A 26 -21.75 -5.09 14.40
C ASN A 26 -20.25 -5.07 14.02
N ASP A 27 -19.38 -5.41 14.96
CA ASP A 27 -17.93 -5.31 14.74
C ASP A 27 -17.40 -6.37 13.75
N GLU A 28 -17.99 -7.56 13.69
CA GLU A 28 -17.64 -8.57 12.69
C GLU A 28 -17.96 -8.10 11.26
N GLU A 29 -19.14 -7.47 11.08
CA GLU A 29 -19.54 -6.88 9.80
C GLU A 29 -18.63 -5.72 9.41
N LYS A 30 -18.18 -4.90 10.37
CA LYS A 30 -17.19 -3.84 10.11
C LYS A 30 -15.88 -4.42 9.61
N ASP A 31 -15.34 -5.44 10.27
CA ASP A 31 -14.07 -6.06 9.86
C ASP A 31 -14.16 -6.66 8.45
N GLN A 32 -15.29 -7.29 8.13
CA GLN A 32 -15.55 -7.79 6.77
C GLN A 32 -15.60 -6.66 5.73
N LEU A 33 -16.31 -5.57 6.03
CA LEU A 33 -16.40 -4.41 5.15
C LEU A 33 -15.05 -3.72 4.96
N VAL A 34 -14.28 -3.54 6.03
CA VAL A 34 -12.93 -2.99 6.00
C VAL A 34 -12.04 -3.81 5.06
N ASN A 35 -12.07 -5.14 5.16
CA ASN A 35 -11.30 -6.01 4.28
C ASN A 35 -11.73 -5.87 2.80
N ILE A 36 -13.03 -5.76 2.54
CA ILE A 36 -13.56 -5.52 1.19
C ILE A 36 -13.05 -4.17 0.65
N ILE A 37 -13.09 -3.11 1.45
CA ILE A 37 -12.64 -1.77 1.06
C ILE A 37 -11.13 -1.75 0.85
N TYR A 38 -10.35 -2.42 1.69
CA TYR A 38 -8.91 -2.57 1.50
C TYR A 38 -8.57 -3.23 0.16
N LYS A 39 -9.26 -4.33 -0.18
CA LYS A 39 -9.08 -4.99 -1.49
C LYS A 39 -9.50 -4.07 -2.64
N TYR A 40 -10.60 -3.35 -2.48
CA TYR A 40 -11.04 -2.36 -3.47
C TYR A 40 -10.01 -1.24 -3.68
N ASP A 41 -9.43 -0.72 -2.58
CA ASP A 41 -8.38 0.29 -2.65
C ASP A 41 -7.16 -0.24 -3.41
N LEU A 42 -6.74 -1.49 -3.13
CA LEU A 42 -5.64 -2.13 -3.84
C LEU A 42 -5.92 -2.30 -5.35
N LEU A 43 -7.15 -2.70 -5.70
CA LEU A 43 -7.59 -2.81 -7.09
C LEU A 43 -7.55 -1.46 -7.81
N CYS A 44 -8.04 -0.40 -7.15
CA CYS A 44 -8.03 0.95 -7.71
C CYS A 44 -6.60 1.43 -7.97
N ILE A 45 -5.68 1.19 -7.05
CA ILE A 45 -4.26 1.53 -7.18
C ILE A 45 -3.66 0.88 -8.43
N PHE A 46 -3.89 -0.42 -8.65
CA PHE A 46 -3.35 -1.14 -9.81
C PHE A 46 -4.21 -1.04 -11.08
N GLY A 47 -5.35 -0.33 -11.01
CA GLY A 47 -6.28 -0.19 -12.12
C GLY A 47 -6.88 -1.52 -12.59
N LEU A 48 -7.19 -2.41 -11.64
CA LEU A 48 -7.77 -3.73 -11.86
C LEU A 48 -9.25 -3.73 -11.51
N ASP A 49 -10.03 -4.57 -12.19
CA ASP A 49 -11.46 -4.75 -11.91
C ASP A 49 -11.73 -5.91 -10.94
N ASP A 50 -10.87 -6.95 -10.97
CA ASP A 50 -11.03 -8.19 -10.20
C ASP A 50 -9.81 -8.48 -9.31
N PHE A 51 -10.08 -8.98 -8.10
CA PHE A 51 -9.04 -9.40 -7.15
C PHE A 51 -8.47 -10.77 -7.55
N LEU A 52 -7.46 -10.74 -8.40
CA LEU A 52 -6.69 -11.90 -8.85
C LEU A 52 -5.28 -11.83 -8.26
N GLU A 53 -5.00 -12.69 -7.28
CA GLU A 53 -3.77 -12.68 -6.48
C GLU A 53 -2.51 -12.72 -7.35
N ASP A 54 -2.45 -13.63 -8.33
CA ASP A 54 -1.31 -13.75 -9.25
C ASP A 54 -1.07 -12.47 -10.07
N ILE A 55 -2.16 -11.78 -10.46
CA ILE A 55 -2.06 -10.52 -11.21
C ILE A 55 -1.56 -9.39 -10.32
N ILE A 56 -2.10 -9.31 -9.10
CA ILE A 56 -1.68 -8.31 -8.11
C ILE A 56 -0.21 -8.50 -7.75
N GLN A 57 0.21 -9.75 -7.50
CA GLN A 57 1.61 -10.07 -7.23
C GLN A 57 2.50 -9.66 -8.40
N ALA A 58 2.13 -10.00 -9.64
CA ALA A 58 2.88 -9.57 -10.82
C ALA A 58 2.96 -8.04 -10.96
N LYS A 59 1.90 -7.31 -10.59
CA LYS A 59 1.89 -5.84 -10.58
C LYS A 59 2.81 -5.27 -9.49
N MET A 60 2.83 -5.89 -8.30
CA MET A 60 3.75 -5.53 -7.23
C MET A 60 5.21 -5.79 -7.64
N SER A 61 5.52 -6.94 -8.27
CA SER A 61 6.85 -7.25 -8.80
C SER A 61 7.32 -6.21 -9.82
N GLN A 62 6.45 -5.82 -10.77
CA GLN A 62 6.77 -4.78 -11.74
C GLN A 62 7.01 -3.42 -11.10
N LEU A 63 6.28 -3.09 -10.03
CA LEU A 63 6.49 -1.85 -9.30
C LEU A 63 7.78 -1.90 -8.46
N TYR A 64 8.09 -3.04 -7.87
CA TYR A 64 9.33 -3.26 -7.11
C TYR A 64 10.55 -2.93 -7.98
N GLU A 65 10.59 -3.44 -9.22
CA GLU A 65 11.67 -3.14 -10.17
C GLU A 65 11.82 -1.65 -10.46
N GLN A 66 10.72 -0.88 -10.42
CA GLN A 66 10.74 0.58 -10.63
C GLN A 66 11.16 1.36 -9.40
N MET A 67 11.00 0.79 -8.20
CA MET A 67 11.18 1.51 -6.94
C MET A 67 12.44 1.13 -6.18
N ILE A 68 13.02 -0.04 -6.46
CA ILE A 68 14.17 -0.56 -5.71
C ILE A 68 15.42 0.32 -5.82
N GLU A 69 15.52 1.14 -6.87
CA GLU A 69 16.63 2.10 -7.03
C GLU A 69 16.51 3.33 -6.10
N ASN A 70 15.34 3.54 -5.48
CA ASN A 70 15.18 4.59 -4.49
C ASN A 70 15.68 4.11 -3.12
N ASN A 71 16.74 4.75 -2.61
CA ASN A 71 17.39 4.38 -1.35
C ASN A 71 16.43 4.36 -0.15
N ASP A 72 15.49 5.31 -0.06
CA ASP A 72 14.54 5.36 1.06
C ASP A 72 13.59 4.15 1.03
N ILE A 73 13.10 3.80 -0.15
CA ILE A 73 12.29 2.60 -0.36
C ILE A 73 13.10 1.33 -0.06
N GLU A 74 14.33 1.23 -0.57
CA GLU A 74 15.19 0.07 -0.34
C GLU A 74 15.43 -0.18 1.15
N VAL A 75 15.70 0.88 1.93
CA VAL A 75 15.90 0.80 3.39
C VAL A 75 14.67 0.20 4.09
N MET A 76 13.46 0.62 3.71
CA MET A 76 12.22 0.10 4.27
C MET A 76 11.99 -1.37 3.90
N ILE A 77 12.25 -1.74 2.64
CA ILE A 77 12.16 -3.12 2.16
C ILE A 77 13.11 -4.02 2.94
N ASN A 78 14.38 -3.62 3.06
CA ASN A 78 15.39 -4.39 3.79
C ASN A 78 14.96 -4.59 5.25
N LYS A 79 14.43 -3.54 5.89
CA LYS A 79 13.97 -3.64 7.28
C LYS A 79 12.83 -4.64 7.45
N LEU A 80 11.83 -4.61 6.56
CA LEU A 80 10.71 -5.56 6.59
C LEU A 80 11.18 -6.99 6.27
N ALA A 81 12.02 -7.14 5.25
CA ALA A 81 12.60 -8.43 4.87
C ALA A 81 13.38 -9.07 6.03
N GLU A 82 14.24 -8.31 6.71
CA GLU A 82 14.97 -8.77 7.89
C GLU A 82 14.05 -9.11 9.07
N LYS A 83 13.12 -8.20 9.41
CA LYS A 83 12.17 -8.37 10.53
C LYS A 83 11.35 -9.64 10.40
N HIS A 84 10.95 -9.99 9.18
CA HIS A 84 10.13 -11.16 8.89
C HIS A 84 10.93 -12.36 8.38
N SER A 85 12.25 -12.24 8.22
CA SER A 85 13.13 -13.28 7.65
C SER A 85 12.64 -13.80 6.28
N ILE A 86 12.30 -12.86 5.39
CA ILE A 86 11.80 -13.11 4.03
C ILE A 86 12.67 -12.40 2.99
N GLU A 87 12.42 -12.68 1.70
CA GLU A 87 13.11 -12.02 0.59
C GLU A 87 12.67 -10.56 0.42
N LYS A 88 13.51 -9.74 -0.22
CA LYS A 88 13.25 -8.31 -0.43
C LYS A 88 11.92 -8.05 -1.16
N GLU A 89 11.62 -8.82 -2.19
CA GLU A 89 10.37 -8.66 -2.95
C GLU A 89 9.14 -8.93 -2.06
N SER A 90 9.21 -9.95 -1.19
CA SER A 90 8.18 -10.20 -0.17
C SER A 90 8.13 -9.10 0.88
N GLY A 91 9.27 -8.53 1.28
CA GLY A 91 9.34 -7.35 2.13
C GLY A 91 8.69 -6.12 1.50
N PHE A 92 8.82 -5.94 0.19
CA PHE A 92 8.11 -4.92 -0.57
C PHE A 92 6.61 -5.17 -0.61
N ALA A 93 6.17 -6.42 -0.83
CA ALA A 93 4.76 -6.78 -0.77
C ALA A 93 4.13 -6.48 0.60
N LEU A 94 4.90 -6.57 1.71
CA LEU A 94 4.43 -6.16 3.03
C LEU A 94 4.13 -4.66 3.17
N LEU A 95 4.70 -3.79 2.31
CA LEU A 95 4.33 -2.37 2.28
C LEU A 95 2.90 -2.14 1.76
N PHE A 96 2.33 -3.13 1.07
CA PHE A 96 0.94 -3.12 0.64
C PHE A 96 -0.02 -3.73 1.65
N SER A 97 0.48 -4.23 2.79
CA SER A 97 -0.39 -4.81 3.82
C SER A 97 -1.42 -3.80 4.33
N TYR A 98 -2.46 -4.32 4.97
CA TYR A 98 -3.49 -3.52 5.63
C TYR A 98 -2.90 -2.43 6.56
N ASP A 99 -1.82 -2.73 7.28
CA ASP A 99 -1.21 -1.77 8.21
C ASP A 99 -0.37 -0.68 7.53
N ASN A 100 0.09 -0.93 6.30
CA ASN A 100 1.07 -0.07 5.63
C ASN A 100 0.52 0.69 4.42
N LEU A 101 -0.48 0.14 3.71
CA LEU A 101 -0.90 0.67 2.40
C LEU A 101 -1.28 2.15 2.44
N HIS A 102 -2.01 2.58 3.47
CA HIS A 102 -2.42 3.97 3.65
C HIS A 102 -1.26 4.96 3.89
N LEU A 103 -0.11 4.47 4.37
CA LEU A 103 1.13 5.25 4.56
C LEU A 103 2.03 5.16 3.33
N PHE A 104 2.08 4.00 2.71
CA PHE A 104 2.97 3.73 1.59
C PHE A 104 2.47 4.31 0.26
N TYR A 105 1.16 4.22 -0.02
CA TYR A 105 0.61 4.71 -1.28
C TYR A 105 0.87 6.21 -1.54
N PRO A 106 0.76 7.12 -0.55
CA PRO A 106 1.19 8.51 -0.72
C PRO A 106 2.67 8.66 -1.12
N CYS A 107 3.56 7.80 -0.61
CA CYS A 107 4.98 7.80 -0.97
C CYS A 107 5.18 7.35 -2.42
N ILE A 108 4.43 6.33 -2.86
CA ILE A 108 4.39 5.90 -4.26
C ILE A 108 3.99 7.06 -5.18
N CYS A 109 2.91 7.77 -4.84
CA CYS A 109 2.43 8.89 -5.64
C CYS A 109 3.46 10.01 -5.76
N ASP A 110 4.15 10.36 -4.68
CA ASP A 110 5.22 11.37 -4.71
C ASP A 110 6.39 10.97 -5.60
N LEU A 111 6.83 9.70 -5.47
CA LEU A 111 7.93 9.15 -6.26
C LEU A 111 7.58 9.12 -7.76
N LEU A 112 6.37 8.70 -8.13
CA LEU A 112 5.93 8.66 -9.53
C LEU A 112 5.71 10.06 -10.13
N ASN A 113 5.30 11.04 -9.33
CA ASN A 113 5.04 12.40 -9.81
C ASN A 113 6.28 13.28 -9.88
N SER A 114 7.20 13.13 -8.91
CA SER A 114 8.30 14.08 -8.72
C SER A 114 9.67 13.41 -8.57
N GLY A 115 9.74 12.09 -8.44
CA GLY A 115 10.98 11.35 -8.17
C GLY A 115 11.48 11.48 -6.72
N ILE A 116 10.79 12.24 -5.87
CA ILE A 116 11.18 12.52 -4.48
C ILE A 116 9.98 12.26 -3.58
N ILE A 117 10.20 11.61 -2.44
CA ILE A 117 9.17 11.35 -1.44
C ILE A 117 9.17 12.51 -0.43
N ASP A 118 8.00 13.05 -0.10
CA ASP A 118 7.89 14.03 0.98
C ASP A 118 8.36 13.45 2.32
N ASN A 119 9.20 14.20 3.04
CA ASN A 119 9.83 13.73 4.27
C ASN A 119 8.82 13.38 5.36
N ASP A 120 7.73 14.14 5.50
CA ASP A 120 6.75 13.87 6.56
C ASP A 120 6.02 12.54 6.29
N LYS A 121 5.68 12.26 5.02
CA LYS A 121 5.08 10.98 4.62
C LYS A 121 6.05 9.82 4.82
N LEU A 122 7.31 10.01 4.47
CA LEU A 122 8.35 9.00 4.64
C LEU A 122 8.57 8.67 6.13
N GLU A 123 8.63 9.67 7.00
CA GLU A 123 8.80 9.47 8.44
C GLU A 123 7.57 8.77 9.06
N LEU A 124 6.36 9.07 8.62
CA LEU A 124 5.15 8.34 9.04
C LEU A 124 5.23 6.85 8.69
N LEU A 125 5.66 6.52 7.47
CA LEU A 125 5.83 5.13 7.05
C LEU A 125 6.94 4.43 7.85
N LYS A 126 8.08 5.08 8.05
CA LYS A 126 9.18 4.54 8.86
C LYS A 126 8.73 4.25 10.29
N ASN A 127 8.01 5.15 10.94
CA ASN A 127 7.52 4.95 12.31
C ASN A 127 6.60 3.74 12.46
N ASN A 128 5.96 3.27 11.39
CA ASN A 128 5.15 2.06 11.40
C ASN A 128 5.97 0.77 11.19
N ILE A 129 7.10 0.88 10.50
CA ILE A 129 7.95 -0.26 10.10
C ILE A 129 9.04 -0.55 11.15
N PHE A 130 9.75 0.49 11.59
CA PHE A 130 10.94 0.44 12.44
C PHE A 130 10.58 0.31 13.92
#